data_AF-A0A1X2GCE2-F1
#
_entry.id   AF-A0A1X2GCE2-F1
#
_cell.length_a   1.000
_cell.length_b   1.000
_cell.length_c   1.000
_cell.angle_alpha   90.00
_cell.angle_beta   90.00
_cell.angle_gamma   90.00
#
_symmetry.space_group_name_H-M   'P 1'
#
loop_
_entity.id
_entity.type
_entity.pdbx_description
1 polymer ?
#
loop_
_entity_poly.entity_id
_entity_poly.type
_entity_poly.pdbx_seq_one_letter_code
_entity_poly.pdbx_strand_id
1 'polypeptide(L)'
;MEHSEETYQSFQPETHQEKHEFSQDTPQQDQASSTHKETGLGANELTHADVIEYNYKIKQDKDTQADEDEPGFVSKIYSKYRKFFLLAMWLIFTGFVCAAYAIQVPRRGYWQENLILGLIYAWHSLYVLFCFVPTTIVTKPWMFLVRTAYAPISGLDARIRSAMYAALVGAVILVTVFSLPETPDSTRVQRVISLFGMGFFIAALFASSTNRRAIQWNTVSGCILLQFLLALFVFRSQAGHDIFQWISDFCRAYLGESKAGATFLTSEDWYDQVGGHFFAMTVFPAVIFFAATVQILYYLGALQWILSKAAVIFVHLLNISGCEAIVAVASPFLGQSENILLIKPFLPYLTDAEIHQVMTSGFATISGSVLYGYLTMGVDGSSLITSCVMSIPCSVAISKLRYPETDTPVTRGEVRVPESEEKLVGIVHAAGIGAATGIQIALLIAANLIALLALLGAVNGGLTWLGDFLTIQNLTLQLITGYVLVPIAWMIGADNKDLVEVGQLMATKLWANEFVAYKQMTSLAQGTLSNRSLIVTTYALCGFANLGSIGMQTGIITALAPNKGKRVAQLAVSACICGACSTWLSACVAGMLLS
;
A
#
# COMPACT_ATOMS: atom_id res chain seq x y z
N MET A 1 -26.92 62.43 24.45
CA MET A 1 -27.23 61.04 24.07
C MET A 1 -26.74 60.89 22.64
N GLU A 2 -25.80 59.97 22.45
CA GLU A 2 -24.91 59.88 21.29
C GLU A 2 -25.62 59.65 19.95
N HIS A 3 -24.93 60.13 18.91
CA HIS A 3 -25.36 60.24 17.53
C HIS A 3 -24.38 59.49 16.63
N SER A 4 -24.95 58.82 15.63
CA SER A 4 -24.50 58.72 14.22
C SER A 4 -23.28 57.89 13.79
N GLU A 5 -23.52 57.23 12.65
CA GLU A 5 -22.66 56.48 11.75
C GLU A 5 -21.57 57.33 11.03
N GLU A 6 -20.69 56.60 10.33
CA GLU A 6 -20.01 56.90 9.05
C GLU A 6 -18.52 57.32 8.99
N THR A 7 -17.73 56.45 8.31
CA THR A 7 -16.83 56.75 7.16
C THR A 7 -15.33 57.09 7.36
N TYR A 8 -14.48 56.24 6.75
CA TYR A 8 -13.10 56.36 6.17
C TYR A 8 -12.07 57.37 6.71
N GLN A 9 -10.81 56.91 6.88
CA GLN A 9 -9.62 57.67 6.43
C GLN A 9 -8.35 56.81 6.21
N SER A 10 -7.66 57.11 5.11
CA SER A 10 -6.34 56.67 4.66
C SER A 10 -5.19 57.37 5.38
N PHE A 11 -4.02 56.71 5.56
CA PHE A 11 -2.74 57.43 5.70
C PHE A 11 -1.54 56.61 5.20
N GLN A 12 -0.65 57.29 4.46
CA GLN A 12 0.59 56.80 3.84
C GLN A 12 1.83 57.21 4.71
N PRO A 13 3.08 56.82 4.34
CA PRO A 13 4.15 56.45 5.29
C PRO A 13 5.11 57.59 5.66
N GLU A 14 5.79 57.45 6.81
CA GLU A 14 6.91 58.31 7.20
C GLU A 14 8.28 57.66 6.96
N THR A 15 9.11 58.42 6.25
CA THR A 15 10.54 58.24 6.00
C THR A 15 11.38 58.67 7.21
N HIS A 16 12.40 57.88 7.56
CA HIS A 16 13.57 58.39 8.30
C HIS A 16 14.85 58.09 7.53
N GLN A 17 15.52 59.16 7.10
CA GLN A 17 16.92 59.19 6.70
C GLN A 17 17.78 59.51 7.93
N GLU A 18 18.90 58.80 8.09
CA GLU A 18 20.12 59.37 8.68
C GLU A 18 21.36 58.73 8.02
N LYS A 19 22.34 59.59 7.72
CA LYS A 19 23.57 59.37 6.92
C LYS A 19 24.81 59.23 7.82
N HIS A 20 25.95 58.94 7.18
CA HIS A 20 27.37 59.00 7.61
C HIS A 20 27.94 57.66 8.10
N GLU A 21 29.13 57.19 7.73
CA GLU A 21 30.18 57.66 6.82
C GLU A 21 31.08 56.45 6.52
N PHE A 22 31.50 56.30 5.26
CA PHE A 22 32.33 55.18 4.79
C PHE A 22 33.80 55.61 4.85
N SER A 23 34.60 55.00 5.73
CA SER A 23 36.07 55.12 5.69
C SER A 23 36.64 53.97 4.89
N GLN A 24 37.39 54.34 3.85
CA GLN A 24 38.22 53.46 3.04
C GLN A 24 39.36 52.89 3.91
N ASP A 25 39.64 51.59 3.78
CA ASP A 25 41.00 51.09 3.59
C ASP A 25 40.95 49.66 3.04
N THR A 26 41.63 49.46 1.92
CA THR A 26 41.90 48.16 1.27
C THR A 26 43.42 47.98 1.26
N PRO A 27 43.95 46.74 1.38
CA PRO A 27 44.56 46.11 0.19
C PRO A 27 44.13 44.63 0.03
N GLN A 28 43.68 44.21 -1.17
CA GLN A 28 44.42 43.42 -2.19
C GLN A 28 44.81 42.01 -1.69
N GLN A 29 44.60 40.88 -2.35
CA GLN A 29 44.36 40.45 -3.73
C GLN A 29 43.92 38.95 -3.60
N ASP A 30 43.04 38.37 -4.41
CA ASP A 30 43.37 37.92 -5.77
C ASP A 30 42.10 37.60 -6.58
N GLN A 31 42.17 37.94 -7.86
CA GLN A 31 41.15 37.73 -8.88
C GLN A 31 41.21 36.30 -9.44
N ALA A 32 40.05 35.69 -9.66
CA ALA A 32 39.84 34.84 -10.82
C ALA A 32 38.36 34.88 -11.23
N SER A 33 38.11 35.56 -12.34
CA SER A 33 36.86 35.61 -13.09
C SER A 33 36.37 34.23 -13.50
N SER A 34 35.06 33.96 -13.42
CA SER A 34 34.43 33.02 -14.36
C SER A 34 33.20 33.66 -15.01
N THR A 35 33.31 33.68 -16.32
CA THR A 35 32.41 34.27 -17.30
C THR A 35 31.14 33.42 -17.40
N HIS A 36 29.96 34.05 -17.32
CA HIS A 36 28.72 33.43 -17.79
C HIS A 36 28.86 33.11 -19.29
N LYS A 37 28.94 31.83 -19.62
CA LYS A 37 28.66 31.29 -20.95
C LYS A 37 27.42 30.43 -20.84
N GLU A 38 26.33 30.95 -21.39
CA GLU A 38 25.22 30.13 -21.84
C GLU A 38 25.75 29.10 -22.85
N THR A 39 25.64 27.82 -22.49
CA THR A 39 25.68 26.72 -23.45
C THR A 39 24.43 25.89 -23.25
N GLY A 40 23.49 26.02 -24.18
CA GLY A 40 22.45 25.02 -24.35
C GLY A 40 23.10 23.67 -24.65
N LEU A 41 22.75 22.65 -23.88
CA LEU A 41 23.15 21.28 -24.08
C LEU A 41 21.98 20.38 -23.67
N GLY A 42 21.70 19.40 -24.54
CA GLY A 42 20.55 18.54 -24.48
C GLY A 42 20.52 17.62 -23.27
N ALA A 43 19.41 16.90 -23.14
CA ALA A 43 19.20 15.82 -22.19
C ALA A 43 20.40 14.86 -22.17
N ASN A 44 21.27 15.00 -21.16
CA ASN A 44 22.31 14.01 -20.89
C ASN A 44 21.68 12.87 -20.10
N GLU A 45 21.62 11.69 -20.71
CA GLU A 45 21.54 10.44 -19.98
C GLU A 45 22.75 10.36 -19.04
N LEU A 46 22.50 10.46 -17.74
CA LEU A 46 23.52 10.19 -16.71
C LEU A 46 23.93 8.72 -16.80
N THR A 47 25.23 8.50 -16.76
CA THR A 47 25.87 7.20 -17.00
C THR A 47 25.89 6.35 -15.73
N HIS A 48 26.14 5.04 -15.88
CA HIS A 48 26.30 4.12 -14.75
C HIS A 48 27.39 4.58 -13.74
N ALA A 49 28.30 5.48 -14.16
CA ALA A 49 29.30 6.10 -13.30
C ALA A 49 28.69 7.07 -12.27
N ASP A 50 27.65 7.82 -12.64
CA ASP A 50 27.01 8.80 -11.76
C ASP A 50 26.24 8.10 -10.60
N VAL A 51 25.70 6.91 -10.87
CA VAL A 51 25.07 6.02 -9.86
C VAL A 51 26.11 5.41 -8.91
N ILE A 52 27.29 5.07 -9.43
CA ILE A 52 28.40 4.60 -8.60
C ILE A 52 28.90 5.74 -7.71
N GLU A 53 29.00 6.97 -8.24
CA GLU A 53 29.40 8.14 -7.47
C GLU A 53 28.38 8.48 -6.37
N TYR A 54 27.08 8.38 -6.64
CA TYR A 54 26.04 8.53 -5.62
C TYR A 54 26.14 7.48 -4.51
N ASN A 55 26.29 6.19 -4.89
CA ASN A 55 26.49 5.10 -3.93
C ASN A 55 27.79 5.25 -3.13
N TYR A 56 28.84 5.82 -3.73
CA TYR A 56 30.11 6.11 -3.09
C TYR A 56 29.99 7.28 -2.10
N LYS A 57 29.33 8.37 -2.48
CA LYS A 57 29.06 9.52 -1.59
C LYS A 57 28.24 9.13 -0.37
N ILE A 58 27.18 8.32 -0.53
CA ILE A 58 26.41 7.80 0.62
C ILE A 58 27.26 6.91 1.53
N LYS A 59 28.15 6.10 0.96
CA LYS A 59 29.05 5.27 1.75
C LYS A 59 30.06 6.12 2.53
N GLN A 60 30.58 7.17 1.90
CA GLN A 60 31.43 8.17 2.55
C GLN A 60 30.69 8.92 3.66
N ASP A 61 29.44 9.36 3.44
CA ASP A 61 28.64 10.05 4.45
C ASP A 61 28.33 9.13 5.64
N LYS A 62 28.13 7.83 5.40
CA LYS A 62 27.95 6.83 6.47
C LYS A 62 29.23 6.54 7.25
N ASP A 63 30.35 6.42 6.56
CA ASP A 63 31.65 6.22 7.22
C ASP A 63 32.02 7.49 8.03
N THR A 64 31.66 8.68 7.53
CA THR A 64 31.89 9.97 8.22
C THR A 64 30.94 10.18 9.42
N GLN A 65 29.66 9.80 9.31
CA GLN A 65 28.70 9.84 10.44
C GLN A 65 28.98 8.78 11.51
N ALA A 66 29.47 7.59 11.11
CA ALA A 66 29.87 6.54 12.05
C ALA A 66 31.08 6.94 12.91
N ASP A 67 31.92 7.84 12.41
CA ASP A 67 33.07 8.40 13.14
C ASP A 67 32.69 9.56 14.08
N GLU A 68 31.54 10.22 13.89
CA GLU A 68 31.06 11.32 14.75
C GLU A 68 30.18 10.85 15.95
N ASP A 69 29.52 9.70 15.85
CA ASP A 69 28.69 9.13 16.93
C ASP A 69 29.50 8.21 17.86
N GLU A 70 30.31 8.79 18.75
CA GLU A 70 30.91 8.05 19.87
C GLU A 70 29.78 7.37 20.69
N PRO A 71 29.73 6.03 20.81
CA PRO A 71 28.60 5.37 21.44
C PRO A 71 28.51 5.81 22.90
N GLY A 72 27.40 6.45 23.27
CA GLY A 72 27.18 6.95 24.62
C GLY A 72 27.38 5.86 25.68
N PHE A 73 27.71 6.26 26.91
CA PHE A 73 28.01 5.34 28.02
C PHE A 73 26.97 4.20 28.19
N VAL A 74 25.69 4.52 27.98
CA VAL A 74 24.58 3.55 28.02
C VAL A 74 24.65 2.53 26.87
N SER A 75 25.03 2.95 25.66
CA SER A 75 25.24 2.07 24.50
C SER A 75 26.44 1.14 24.71
N LYS A 76 27.55 1.66 25.27
CA LYS A 76 28.73 0.86 25.64
C LYS A 76 28.38 -0.20 26.71
N ILE A 77 27.60 0.16 27.74
CA ILE A 77 27.10 -0.79 28.76
C ILE A 77 26.14 -1.82 28.16
N TYR A 78 25.18 -1.39 27.33
CA TYR A 78 24.22 -2.26 26.67
C TYR A 78 24.93 -3.28 25.77
N SER A 79 25.94 -2.85 24.99
CA SER A 79 26.70 -3.77 24.13
C SER A 79 27.43 -4.85 24.94
N LYS A 80 27.96 -4.50 26.11
CA LYS A 80 28.71 -5.39 27.01
C LYS A 80 27.81 -6.42 27.71
N TYR A 81 26.61 -6.02 28.13
CA TYR A 81 25.65 -6.88 28.84
C TYR A 81 24.44 -7.30 28.02
N ARG A 82 24.48 -7.11 26.69
CA ARG A 82 23.36 -7.35 25.76
C ARG A 82 22.65 -8.68 26.00
N LYS A 83 23.43 -9.75 26.21
CA LYS A 83 22.91 -11.10 26.45
C LYS A 83 22.10 -11.20 27.76
N PHE A 84 22.59 -10.60 28.84
CA PHE A 84 21.89 -10.58 30.12
C PHE A 84 20.65 -9.68 30.09
N PHE A 85 20.73 -8.53 29.40
CA PHE A 85 19.58 -7.65 29.21
C PHE A 85 18.47 -8.34 28.39
N LEU A 86 18.82 -9.00 27.29
CA LEU A 86 17.87 -9.77 26.47
C LEU A 86 17.22 -10.91 27.26
N LEU A 87 17.97 -11.59 28.12
CA LEU A 87 17.46 -12.67 28.95
C LEU A 87 16.58 -12.15 30.10
N ALA A 88 16.92 -11.03 30.72
CA ALA A 88 16.07 -10.37 31.72
C ALA A 88 14.77 -9.86 31.11
N MET A 89 14.84 -9.24 29.93
CA MET A 89 13.66 -8.82 29.16
C MET A 89 12.80 -10.03 28.79
N TRP A 90 13.40 -11.13 28.35
CA TRP A 90 12.68 -12.37 28.09
C TRP A 90 11.95 -12.87 29.33
N LEU A 91 12.61 -12.92 30.50
CA LEU A 91 11.98 -13.35 31.76
C LEU A 91 10.82 -12.44 32.19
N ILE A 92 10.95 -11.11 32.03
CA ILE A 92 9.86 -10.15 32.31
C ILE A 92 8.69 -10.41 31.38
N PHE A 93 8.96 -10.61 30.08
CA PHE A 93 7.93 -10.88 29.08
C PHE A 93 7.25 -12.24 29.34
N THR A 94 8.00 -13.28 29.68
CA THR A 94 7.48 -14.58 30.12
C THR A 94 6.60 -14.43 31.36
N GLY A 95 7.04 -13.66 32.36
CA GLY A 95 6.27 -13.38 33.57
C GLY A 95 4.95 -12.67 33.27
N PHE A 96 4.98 -11.65 32.40
CA PHE A 96 3.78 -10.95 31.93
C PHE A 96 2.79 -11.87 31.21
N VAL A 97 3.29 -12.71 30.29
CA VAL A 97 2.46 -13.67 29.55
C VAL A 97 1.86 -14.72 30.49
N CYS A 98 2.66 -15.29 31.39
CA CYS A 98 2.17 -16.22 32.42
C CYS A 98 1.10 -15.57 33.32
N ALA A 99 1.28 -14.31 33.72
CA ALA A 99 0.29 -13.57 34.50
C ALA A 99 -0.98 -13.28 33.69
N ALA A 100 -0.85 -12.90 32.42
CA ALA A 100 -1.97 -12.69 31.51
C ALA A 100 -2.81 -13.97 31.36
N TYR A 101 -2.17 -15.11 31.09
CA TYR A 101 -2.84 -16.41 31.07
C TYR A 101 -3.45 -16.76 32.43
N ALA A 102 -2.74 -16.60 33.54
CA ALA A 102 -3.25 -16.98 34.87
C ALA A 102 -4.46 -16.14 35.33
N ILE A 103 -4.47 -14.84 35.06
CA ILE A 103 -5.53 -13.91 35.49
C ILE A 103 -6.77 -14.02 34.59
N GLN A 104 -6.59 -14.32 33.29
CA GLN A 104 -7.70 -14.41 32.34
C GLN A 104 -8.44 -15.77 32.37
N VAL A 105 -7.94 -16.77 33.11
CA VAL A 105 -8.46 -18.15 33.06
C VAL A 105 -9.88 -18.40 33.65
N PRO A 106 -10.54 -17.56 34.49
CA PRO A 106 -11.93 -17.84 34.87
C PRO A 106 -13.01 -17.01 34.16
N ARG A 107 -12.72 -16.20 33.13
CA ARG A 107 -13.79 -15.43 32.42
C ARG A 107 -13.82 -15.72 30.91
N ARG A 108 -14.55 -16.79 30.55
CA ARG A 108 -15.13 -17.12 29.23
C ARG A 108 -14.16 -17.37 28.05
N GLY A 109 -13.86 -18.64 27.74
CA GLY A 109 -13.54 -19.09 26.37
C GLY A 109 -12.15 -18.73 25.79
N TYR A 110 -11.87 -19.26 24.58
CA TYR A 110 -10.63 -19.05 23.81
C TYR A 110 -10.63 -17.64 23.20
N TRP A 111 -9.67 -16.79 23.58
CA TRP A 111 -9.56 -15.40 23.10
C TRP A 111 -8.51 -15.28 22.00
N GLN A 112 -8.83 -14.56 20.91
CA GLN A 112 -7.90 -14.19 19.84
C GLN A 112 -6.67 -13.46 20.42
N GLU A 113 -6.86 -12.69 21.49
CA GLU A 113 -5.80 -12.00 22.23
C GLU A 113 -4.76 -12.96 22.82
N ASN A 114 -5.18 -14.14 23.27
CA ASN A 114 -4.28 -15.17 23.81
C ASN A 114 -3.45 -15.83 22.71
N LEU A 115 -4.03 -16.05 21.52
CA LEU A 115 -3.27 -16.51 20.36
C LEU A 115 -2.16 -15.50 20.04
N ILE A 116 -2.48 -14.21 20.09
CA ILE A 116 -1.58 -13.15 19.64
C ILE A 116 -0.51 -12.84 20.68
N LEU A 117 -0.86 -12.78 21.96
CA LEU A 117 0.11 -12.76 23.06
C LEU A 117 1.05 -13.97 22.98
N GLY A 118 0.52 -15.15 22.67
CA GLY A 118 1.31 -16.35 22.42
C GLY A 118 2.25 -16.23 21.22
N LEU A 119 1.80 -15.66 20.10
CA LEU A 119 2.61 -15.44 18.91
C LEU A 119 3.71 -14.39 19.13
N ILE A 120 3.40 -13.28 19.82
CA ILE A 120 4.37 -12.25 20.20
C ILE A 120 5.42 -12.87 21.13
N TYR A 121 4.99 -13.68 22.10
CA TYR A 121 5.87 -14.42 22.99
C TYR A 121 6.76 -15.42 22.24
N ALA A 122 6.20 -16.18 21.30
CA ALA A 122 6.94 -17.11 20.47
C ALA A 122 7.97 -16.38 19.61
N TRP A 123 7.60 -15.28 18.96
CA TRP A 123 8.50 -14.43 18.20
C TRP A 123 9.64 -13.88 19.06
N HIS A 124 9.32 -13.30 20.22
CA HIS A 124 10.31 -12.75 21.13
C HIS A 124 11.26 -13.82 21.65
N SER A 125 10.73 -14.99 22.02
CA SER A 125 11.52 -16.15 22.45
C SER A 125 12.43 -16.67 21.35
N LEU A 126 11.94 -16.77 20.11
CA LEU A 126 12.75 -17.16 18.95
C LEU A 126 13.83 -16.12 18.63
N TYR A 127 13.52 -14.84 18.71
CA TYR A 127 14.49 -13.76 18.51
C TYR A 127 15.63 -13.83 19.54
N VAL A 128 15.29 -14.01 20.82
CA VAL A 128 16.29 -14.18 21.89
C VAL A 128 17.08 -15.47 21.67
N LEU A 129 16.42 -16.59 21.34
CA LEU A 129 17.07 -17.86 21.04
C LEU A 129 18.10 -17.73 19.91
N PHE A 130 17.75 -17.08 18.79
CA PHE A 130 18.67 -16.87 17.66
C PHE A 130 19.78 -15.85 17.94
N CYS A 131 19.69 -15.06 19.02
CA CYS A 131 20.83 -14.26 19.50
C CYS A 131 21.89 -15.11 20.21
N PHE A 132 21.50 -16.26 20.79
CA PHE A 132 22.41 -17.19 21.45
C PHE A 132 22.83 -18.37 20.56
N VAL A 133 21.94 -18.78 19.65
CA VAL A 133 22.12 -19.91 18.75
C VAL A 133 22.29 -19.39 17.32
N PRO A 134 23.42 -19.66 16.64
CA PRO A 134 23.62 -19.18 15.29
C PRO A 134 22.59 -19.78 14.32
N THR A 135 22.03 -18.94 13.45
CA THR A 135 21.01 -19.31 12.46
C THR A 135 21.48 -20.40 11.48
N THR A 136 22.78 -20.67 11.44
CA THR A 136 23.41 -21.77 10.69
C THR A 136 22.85 -23.16 11.05
N ILE A 137 22.35 -23.35 12.27
CA ILE A 137 21.80 -24.65 12.69
C ILE A 137 20.50 -24.97 11.92
N VAL A 138 19.70 -23.95 11.58
CA VAL A 138 18.45 -24.12 10.82
C VAL A 138 18.69 -23.96 9.32
N THR A 139 19.50 -22.96 8.93
CA THR A 139 19.72 -22.63 7.52
C THR A 139 20.55 -23.68 6.76
N LYS A 140 21.53 -24.34 7.39
CA LYS A 140 22.35 -25.37 6.70
C LYS A 140 21.54 -26.61 6.34
N PRO A 141 20.77 -27.24 7.26
CA PRO A 141 19.91 -28.37 6.92
C PRO A 141 18.82 -27.98 5.93
N TRP A 142 18.22 -26.80 6.10
CA TRP A 142 17.21 -26.28 5.17
C TRP A 142 17.76 -26.11 3.76
N MET A 143 18.90 -25.43 3.61
CA MET A 143 19.54 -25.28 2.30
C MET A 143 20.00 -26.62 1.73
N PHE A 144 20.42 -27.57 2.55
CA PHE A 144 20.74 -28.93 2.09
C PHE A 144 19.49 -29.62 1.53
N LEU A 145 18.35 -29.57 2.23
CA LEU A 145 17.08 -30.13 1.75
C LEU A 145 16.60 -29.45 0.47
N VAL A 146 16.61 -28.11 0.43
CA VAL A 146 16.21 -27.33 -0.75
C VAL A 146 17.12 -27.64 -1.93
N ARG A 147 18.44 -27.67 -1.73
CA ARG A 147 19.39 -28.02 -2.80
C ARG A 147 19.22 -29.46 -3.27
N THR A 148 18.97 -30.40 -2.36
CA THR A 148 18.75 -31.81 -2.71
C THR A 148 17.45 -31.98 -3.49
N ALA A 149 16.38 -31.31 -3.08
CA ALA A 149 15.11 -31.30 -3.79
C ALA A 149 15.18 -30.57 -5.15
N TYR A 150 15.99 -29.52 -5.24
CA TYR A 150 16.16 -28.72 -6.47
C TYR A 150 17.20 -29.31 -7.44
N ALA A 151 18.16 -30.11 -6.96
CA ALA A 151 19.20 -30.75 -7.76
C ALA A 151 18.68 -31.54 -8.98
N PRO A 152 17.60 -32.35 -8.89
CA PRO A 152 17.08 -33.04 -10.08
C PRO A 152 16.42 -32.09 -11.09
N ILE A 153 15.96 -30.92 -10.65
CA ILE A 153 15.22 -29.93 -11.47
C ILE A 153 16.18 -28.89 -12.07
N SER A 154 17.35 -28.67 -11.46
CA SER A 154 18.30 -27.65 -11.87
C SER A 154 18.94 -27.91 -13.24
N GLY A 155 18.99 -29.17 -13.69
CA GLY A 155 19.53 -29.57 -15.00
C GLY A 155 18.55 -29.42 -16.17
N LEU A 156 17.29 -29.08 -15.92
CA LEU A 156 16.28 -28.89 -16.97
C LEU A 156 16.35 -27.47 -17.56
N ASP A 157 15.92 -27.34 -18.82
CA ASP A 157 15.81 -26.04 -19.49
C ASP A 157 14.92 -25.08 -18.69
N ALA A 158 15.28 -23.78 -18.68
CA ALA A 158 14.61 -22.77 -17.87
C ALA A 158 13.11 -22.68 -18.18
N ARG A 159 12.72 -22.87 -19.45
CA ARG A 159 11.31 -22.86 -19.88
C ARG A 159 10.53 -24.05 -19.33
N ILE A 160 11.13 -25.24 -19.36
CA ILE A 160 10.53 -26.46 -18.83
C ILE A 160 10.34 -26.33 -17.32
N ARG A 161 11.36 -25.83 -16.62
CA ARG A 161 11.28 -25.58 -15.17
C ARG A 161 10.16 -24.61 -14.81
N SER A 162 10.05 -23.50 -15.54
CA SER A 162 8.95 -22.53 -15.33
C SER A 162 7.58 -23.12 -15.64
N ALA A 163 7.46 -23.93 -16.71
CA ALA A 163 6.22 -24.60 -17.06
C ALA A 163 5.81 -25.64 -15.99
N MET A 164 6.77 -26.42 -15.47
CA MET A 164 6.53 -27.36 -14.38
C MET A 164 6.09 -26.66 -13.10
N TYR A 165 6.72 -25.52 -12.77
CA TYR A 165 6.35 -24.74 -11.60
C TYR A 165 4.94 -24.13 -11.76
N ALA A 166 4.62 -23.55 -12.91
CA ALA A 166 3.26 -23.07 -13.20
C ALA A 166 2.22 -24.20 -13.16
N ALA A 167 2.56 -25.40 -13.66
CA ALA A 167 1.71 -26.58 -13.59
C ALA A 167 1.49 -27.05 -12.14
N LEU A 168 2.53 -27.01 -11.30
CA LEU A 168 2.43 -27.30 -9.87
C LEU A 168 1.48 -26.32 -9.17
N VAL A 169 1.63 -25.01 -9.43
CA VAL A 169 0.74 -23.98 -8.88
C VAL A 169 -0.70 -24.21 -9.33
N GLY A 170 -0.92 -24.48 -10.62
CA GLY A 170 -2.24 -24.82 -11.15
C GLY A 170 -2.82 -26.08 -10.50
N ALA A 171 -2.01 -27.12 -10.29
CA ALA A 171 -2.43 -28.35 -9.63
C ALA A 171 -2.82 -28.12 -8.16
N VAL A 172 -2.06 -27.32 -7.42
CA VAL A 172 -2.39 -26.95 -6.02
C VAL A 172 -3.75 -26.24 -5.99
N ILE A 173 -3.97 -25.24 -6.85
CA ILE A 173 -5.23 -24.50 -6.91
C ILE A 173 -6.40 -25.43 -7.27
N LEU A 174 -6.23 -26.26 -8.31
CA LEU A 174 -7.26 -27.20 -8.75
C LEU A 174 -7.62 -28.21 -7.65
N VAL A 175 -6.62 -28.85 -7.05
CA VAL A 175 -6.83 -29.81 -5.97
C VAL A 175 -7.55 -29.15 -4.81
N THR A 176 -7.14 -27.97 -4.38
CA THR A 176 -7.83 -27.23 -3.32
C THR A 176 -9.29 -26.93 -3.68
N VAL A 177 -9.56 -26.39 -4.87
CA VAL A 177 -10.92 -26.02 -5.31
C VAL A 177 -11.88 -27.23 -5.28
N PHE A 178 -11.42 -28.40 -5.73
CA PHE A 178 -12.23 -29.62 -5.78
C PHE A 178 -12.27 -30.42 -4.47
N SER A 179 -11.30 -30.25 -3.58
CA SER A 179 -11.21 -31.01 -2.33
C SER A 179 -12.02 -30.38 -1.18
N LEU A 180 -12.30 -29.09 -1.25
CA LEU A 180 -13.03 -28.38 -0.20
C LEU A 180 -14.52 -28.77 -0.17
N PRO A 181 -15.12 -28.97 1.03
CA PRO A 181 -16.55 -29.32 1.16
C PRO A 181 -17.43 -28.20 0.61
N GLU A 182 -18.57 -28.56 0.02
CA GLU A 182 -19.55 -27.59 -0.50
C GLU A 182 -20.34 -26.93 0.64
N THR A 183 -20.57 -25.64 0.51
CA THR A 183 -21.46 -24.86 1.38
C THR A 183 -22.46 -24.07 0.53
N PRO A 184 -23.60 -23.60 1.09
CA PRO A 184 -24.64 -22.92 0.31
C PRO A 184 -24.12 -21.71 -0.49
N ASP A 185 -23.14 -20.99 0.08
CA ASP A 185 -22.51 -19.82 -0.53
C ASP A 185 -21.29 -20.17 -1.41
N SER A 186 -20.94 -21.46 -1.53
CA SER A 186 -19.69 -21.93 -2.16
C SER A 186 -19.87 -23.30 -2.81
N THR A 187 -20.71 -23.35 -3.84
CA THR A 187 -20.90 -24.56 -4.67
C THR A 187 -19.69 -24.83 -5.56
N ARG A 188 -19.46 -26.10 -5.96
CA ARG A 188 -18.37 -26.44 -6.89
C ARG A 188 -18.45 -25.66 -8.20
N VAL A 189 -19.66 -25.46 -8.72
CA VAL A 189 -19.89 -24.71 -9.97
C VAL A 189 -19.40 -23.26 -9.80
N GLN A 190 -19.80 -22.57 -8.74
CA GLN A 190 -19.37 -21.19 -8.48
C GLN A 190 -17.85 -21.07 -8.29
N ARG A 191 -17.20 -22.04 -7.63
CA ARG A 191 -15.73 -22.05 -7.51
C ARG A 191 -15.03 -22.24 -8.85
N VAL A 192 -15.57 -23.09 -9.72
CA VAL A 192 -15.06 -23.29 -11.08
C VAL A 192 -15.24 -22.01 -11.92
N ILE A 193 -16.33 -21.26 -11.73
CA ILE A 193 -16.51 -19.95 -12.38
C ILE A 193 -15.42 -18.97 -11.92
N SER A 194 -15.17 -18.85 -10.61
CA SER A 194 -14.07 -18.01 -10.10
C SER A 194 -12.69 -18.46 -10.60
N LEU A 195 -12.45 -19.77 -10.73
CA LEU A 195 -11.24 -20.32 -11.32
C LEU A 195 -11.11 -19.96 -12.81
N PHE A 196 -12.21 -20.03 -13.56
CA PHE A 196 -12.26 -19.60 -14.95
C PHE A 196 -11.95 -18.11 -15.08
N GLY A 197 -12.52 -17.26 -14.21
CA GLY A 197 -12.21 -15.84 -14.15
C GLY A 197 -10.73 -15.57 -13.91
N MET A 198 -10.11 -16.28 -12.96
CA MET A 198 -8.67 -16.19 -12.71
C MET A 198 -7.85 -16.52 -13.97
N GLY A 199 -8.19 -17.62 -14.65
CA GLY A 199 -7.55 -18.01 -15.91
C GLY A 199 -7.74 -16.98 -17.02
N PHE A 200 -8.95 -16.41 -17.13
CA PHE A 200 -9.27 -15.38 -18.12
C PHE A 200 -8.45 -14.10 -17.89
N PHE A 201 -8.36 -13.59 -16.66
CA PHE A 201 -7.56 -12.39 -16.39
C PHE A 201 -6.08 -12.60 -16.72
N ILE A 202 -5.50 -13.75 -16.33
CA ILE A 202 -4.11 -14.08 -16.66
C ILE A 202 -3.94 -14.16 -18.18
N ALA A 203 -4.86 -14.81 -18.90
CA ALA A 203 -4.81 -14.92 -20.35
C ALA A 203 -4.96 -13.56 -21.05
N ALA A 204 -5.87 -12.70 -20.59
CA ALA A 204 -6.09 -11.36 -21.13
C ALA A 204 -4.87 -10.44 -20.91
N LEU A 205 -4.25 -10.50 -19.72
CA LEU A 205 -3.02 -9.75 -19.41
C LEU A 205 -1.82 -10.28 -20.20
N PHE A 206 -1.71 -11.60 -20.39
CA PHE A 206 -0.71 -12.19 -21.26
C PHE A 206 -0.90 -11.76 -22.74
N ALA A 207 -2.15 -11.75 -23.21
CA ALA A 207 -2.48 -11.32 -24.57
C ALA A 207 -2.16 -9.83 -24.78
N SER A 208 -2.41 -8.99 -23.78
CA SER A 208 -2.13 -7.54 -23.82
C SER A 208 -0.71 -7.14 -23.39
N SER A 209 0.15 -8.11 -23.06
CA SER A 209 1.52 -7.88 -22.60
C SER A 209 2.39 -7.18 -23.66
N THR A 210 3.25 -6.25 -23.22
CA THR A 210 4.19 -5.54 -24.12
C THR A 210 5.25 -6.47 -24.72
N ASN A 211 5.73 -7.45 -23.96
CA ASN A 211 6.73 -8.40 -24.43
C ASN A 211 6.54 -9.80 -23.82
N ARG A 212 5.76 -10.64 -24.49
CA ARG A 212 5.43 -12.00 -24.03
C ARG A 212 6.64 -12.92 -23.81
N ARG A 213 7.77 -12.62 -24.45
CA ARG A 213 9.01 -13.43 -24.33
C ARG A 213 9.84 -13.08 -23.11
N ALA A 214 9.68 -11.86 -22.57
CA ALA A 214 10.42 -11.38 -21.40
C ALA A 214 9.73 -11.74 -20.06
N ILE A 215 8.53 -12.36 -20.11
CA ILE A 215 7.77 -12.71 -18.91
C ILE A 215 8.53 -13.77 -18.10
N GLN A 216 8.89 -13.40 -16.86
CA GLN A 216 9.47 -14.33 -15.89
C GLN A 216 8.37 -15.11 -15.17
N TRP A 217 8.01 -16.26 -15.72
CA TRP A 217 6.93 -17.10 -15.19
C TRP A 217 7.14 -17.60 -13.77
N ASN A 218 8.39 -17.75 -13.32
CA ASN A 218 8.70 -18.09 -11.92
C ASN A 218 8.17 -17.02 -10.95
N THR A 219 8.39 -15.74 -11.28
CA THR A 219 7.87 -14.61 -10.51
C THR A 219 6.35 -14.59 -10.54
N VAL A 220 5.74 -14.67 -11.73
CA VAL A 220 4.27 -14.55 -11.88
C VAL A 220 3.54 -15.68 -11.15
N SER A 221 3.94 -16.93 -11.39
CA SER A 221 3.32 -18.10 -10.73
C SER A 221 3.64 -18.16 -9.24
N GLY A 222 4.82 -17.71 -8.81
CA GLY A 222 5.18 -17.62 -7.39
C GLY A 222 4.33 -16.60 -6.65
N CYS A 223 4.05 -15.45 -7.27
CA CYS A 223 3.10 -14.46 -6.76
C CYS A 223 1.68 -15.01 -6.64
N ILE A 224 1.16 -15.66 -7.70
CA ILE A 224 -0.19 -16.24 -7.69
C ILE A 224 -0.29 -17.31 -6.60
N LEU A 225 0.73 -18.16 -6.46
CA LEU A 225 0.79 -19.16 -5.39
C LEU A 225 0.81 -18.50 -4.01
N LEU A 226 1.63 -17.47 -3.80
CA LEU A 226 1.74 -16.79 -2.51
C LEU A 226 0.40 -16.14 -2.12
N GLN A 227 -0.25 -15.44 -3.05
CA GLN A 227 -1.59 -14.90 -2.86
C GLN A 227 -2.60 -16.00 -2.47
N PHE A 228 -2.59 -17.12 -3.20
CA PHE A 228 -3.51 -18.23 -2.96
C PHE A 228 -3.28 -18.88 -1.59
N LEU A 229 -2.02 -19.08 -1.20
CA LEU A 229 -1.65 -19.64 0.10
C LEU A 229 -2.03 -18.71 1.25
N LEU A 230 -1.84 -17.39 1.08
CA LEU A 230 -2.28 -16.39 2.06
C LEU A 230 -3.81 -16.42 2.22
N ALA A 231 -4.54 -16.48 1.11
CA ALA A 231 -5.99 -16.59 1.14
C ALA A 231 -6.45 -17.89 1.82
N LEU A 232 -5.82 -19.02 1.50
CA LEU A 232 -6.12 -20.32 2.12
C LEU A 232 -5.88 -20.26 3.63
N PHE A 233 -4.79 -19.64 4.07
CA PHE A 233 -4.52 -19.44 5.48
C PHE A 233 -5.63 -18.66 6.18
N VAL A 234 -6.10 -17.54 5.60
CA VAL A 234 -7.15 -16.73 6.23
C VAL A 234 -8.52 -17.39 6.17
N PHE A 235 -8.96 -17.86 4.99
CA PHE A 235 -10.31 -18.40 4.80
C PHE A 235 -10.51 -19.80 5.39
N ARG A 236 -9.44 -20.59 5.57
CA ARG A 236 -9.55 -22.01 5.99
C ARG A 236 -8.87 -22.34 7.30
N SER A 237 -8.09 -21.43 7.89
CA SER A 237 -7.53 -21.62 9.22
C SER A 237 -8.20 -20.72 10.24
N GLN A 238 -8.63 -21.29 11.37
CA GLN A 238 -9.12 -20.51 12.51
C GLN A 238 -8.07 -19.50 12.99
N ALA A 239 -6.80 -19.92 13.04
CA ALA A 239 -5.70 -19.04 13.42
C ALA A 239 -5.54 -17.86 12.44
N GLY A 240 -5.71 -18.11 11.14
CA GLY A 240 -5.65 -17.06 10.12
C GLY A 240 -6.78 -16.05 10.26
N HIS A 241 -8.02 -16.53 10.37
CA HIS A 241 -9.18 -15.69 10.65
C HIS A 241 -9.00 -14.85 11.92
N ASP A 242 -8.54 -15.46 13.02
CA ASP A 242 -8.37 -14.79 14.31
C ASP A 242 -7.28 -13.71 14.29
N ILE A 243 -6.16 -13.96 13.59
CA ILE A 243 -5.08 -12.97 13.44
C ILE A 243 -5.61 -11.77 12.65
N PHE A 244 -6.25 -11.98 11.51
CA PHE A 244 -6.71 -10.87 10.65
C PHE A 244 -7.88 -10.10 11.27
N GLN A 245 -8.77 -10.79 11.99
CA GLN A 245 -9.82 -10.15 12.78
C GLN A 245 -9.23 -9.25 13.86
N TRP A 246 -8.24 -9.73 14.62
CA TRP A 246 -7.59 -8.89 15.63
C TRP A 246 -6.86 -7.69 15.01
N ILE A 247 -6.17 -7.86 13.87
CA ILE A 247 -5.55 -6.71 13.19
C ILE A 247 -6.63 -5.69 12.80
N SER A 248 -7.79 -6.16 12.30
CA SER A 248 -8.93 -5.30 12.00
C SER A 248 -9.43 -4.55 13.22
N ASP A 249 -9.64 -5.23 14.34
CA ASP A 249 -10.14 -4.62 15.57
C ASP A 249 -9.11 -3.65 16.18
N PHE A 250 -7.82 -4.00 16.11
CA PHE A 250 -6.72 -3.11 16.48
C PHE A 250 -6.73 -1.84 15.62
N CYS A 251 -6.79 -1.97 14.29
CA CYS A 251 -6.87 -0.81 13.39
C CYS A 251 -8.12 0.04 13.67
N ARG A 252 -9.28 -0.58 13.92
CA ARG A 252 -10.51 0.12 14.26
C ARG A 252 -10.39 0.92 15.54
N ALA A 253 -9.85 0.32 16.59
CA ALA A 253 -9.66 0.96 17.88
C ALA A 253 -8.62 2.09 17.77
N TYR A 254 -7.44 1.78 17.23
CA TYR A 254 -6.33 2.73 17.14
C TYR A 254 -6.68 3.95 16.27
N LEU A 255 -7.18 3.73 15.06
CA LEU A 255 -7.57 4.85 14.17
C LEU A 255 -8.80 5.60 14.71
N GLY A 256 -9.65 4.92 15.49
CA GLY A 256 -10.80 5.52 16.15
C GLY A 256 -10.44 6.58 17.19
N GLU A 257 -9.24 6.54 17.76
CA GLU A 257 -8.73 7.57 18.68
C GLU A 257 -8.62 8.96 18.02
N SER A 258 -8.58 9.02 16.68
CA SER A 258 -8.67 10.29 15.95
C SER A 258 -9.98 11.05 16.22
N LYS A 259 -11.04 10.36 16.67
CA LYS A 259 -12.29 10.98 17.14
C LYS A 259 -12.02 12.00 18.25
N ALA A 260 -11.09 11.74 19.16
CA ALA A 260 -10.79 12.67 20.25
C ALA A 260 -10.34 14.04 19.73
N GLY A 261 -9.51 14.05 18.68
CA GLY A 261 -9.10 15.29 17.99
C GLY A 261 -10.25 15.96 17.23
N ALA A 262 -11.09 15.16 16.56
CA ALA A 262 -12.24 15.67 15.81
C ALA A 262 -13.30 16.32 16.72
N THR A 263 -13.61 15.66 17.83
CA THR A 263 -14.54 16.13 18.87
C THR A 263 -14.02 17.41 19.52
N PHE A 264 -12.72 17.51 19.78
CA PHE A 264 -12.10 18.73 20.32
C PHE A 264 -12.24 19.94 19.39
N LEU A 265 -12.11 19.75 18.07
CA LEU A 265 -12.23 20.82 17.07
C LEU A 265 -13.68 21.24 16.78
N THR A 266 -14.65 20.43 17.18
CA THR A 266 -16.08 20.67 16.93
C THR A 266 -16.84 20.75 18.25
N SER A 267 -17.55 19.69 18.62
CA SER A 267 -18.06 19.42 19.96
C SER A 267 -18.50 17.95 20.02
N GLU A 268 -18.58 17.37 21.21
CA GLU A 268 -18.97 15.96 21.38
C GLU A 268 -20.41 15.73 20.92
N ASP A 269 -21.33 16.61 21.35
CA ASP A 269 -22.75 16.54 20.99
C ASP A 269 -22.95 16.63 19.47
N TRP A 270 -22.25 17.56 18.80
CA TRP A 270 -22.38 17.71 17.36
C TRP A 270 -21.76 16.52 16.61
N TYR A 271 -20.61 16.03 17.05
CA TYR A 271 -19.95 14.90 16.40
C TYR A 271 -20.82 13.64 16.48
N ASP A 272 -21.36 13.31 17.64
CA ASP A 272 -22.12 12.08 17.82
C ASP A 272 -23.50 12.11 17.14
N GLN A 273 -24.12 13.29 17.05
CA GLN A 273 -25.44 13.43 16.40
C GLN A 273 -25.34 13.62 14.88
N VAL A 274 -24.27 14.27 14.40
CA VAL A 274 -24.20 14.83 13.05
C VAL A 274 -22.86 14.50 12.41
N GLY A 275 -21.75 14.90 13.04
CA GLY A 275 -20.40 14.82 12.48
C GLY A 275 -19.98 13.42 12.07
N GLY A 276 -20.28 12.40 12.87
CA GLY A 276 -19.93 11.00 12.62
C GLY A 276 -20.55 10.41 11.36
N HIS A 277 -21.56 11.07 10.77
CA HIS A 277 -22.16 10.67 9.50
C HIS A 277 -21.48 11.32 8.27
N PHE A 278 -20.64 12.34 8.46
CA PHE A 278 -19.91 13.01 7.40
C PHE A 278 -18.56 12.34 7.14
N PHE A 279 -18.34 11.97 5.89
CA PHE A 279 -17.07 11.39 5.42
C PHE A 279 -15.84 12.22 5.85
N ALA A 280 -15.89 13.54 5.68
CA ALA A 280 -14.75 14.40 6.01
C ALA A 280 -14.42 14.37 7.52
N MET A 281 -15.43 14.27 8.38
CA MET A 281 -15.24 14.31 9.84
C MET A 281 -14.80 12.97 10.42
N THR A 282 -15.03 11.86 9.71
CA THR A 282 -14.57 10.53 10.14
C THR A 282 -13.22 10.16 9.52
N VAL A 283 -12.99 10.51 8.25
CA VAL A 283 -11.82 10.08 7.49
C VAL A 283 -10.65 11.04 7.63
N PHE A 284 -10.84 12.36 7.57
CA PHE A 284 -9.72 13.30 7.59
C PHE A 284 -8.95 13.30 8.92
N PRO A 285 -9.63 13.27 10.10
CA PRO A 285 -8.91 13.14 11.37
C PRO A 285 -8.10 11.83 11.46
N ALA A 286 -8.66 10.71 10.98
CA ALA A 286 -7.96 9.43 10.95
C ALA A 286 -6.73 9.47 10.02
N VAL A 287 -6.83 10.14 8.87
CA VAL A 287 -5.71 10.34 7.95
C VAL A 287 -4.61 11.19 8.57
N ILE A 288 -4.96 12.31 9.21
CA ILE A 288 -4.00 13.20 9.89
C ILE A 288 -3.29 12.46 11.03
N PHE A 289 -4.06 11.73 11.84
CA PHE A 289 -3.52 10.94 12.94
C PHE A 289 -2.59 9.82 12.46
N PHE A 290 -3.01 9.06 11.44
CA PHE A 290 -2.19 7.98 10.89
C PHE A 290 -0.89 8.50 10.25
N ALA A 291 -0.94 9.63 9.53
CA ALA A 291 0.26 10.25 8.96
C ALA A 291 1.25 10.69 10.06
N ALA A 292 0.76 11.23 11.17
CA ALA A 292 1.58 11.52 12.36
C ALA A 292 2.23 10.25 12.93
N THR A 293 1.46 9.16 13.06
CA THR A 293 1.97 7.86 13.53
C THR A 293 3.05 7.29 12.62
N VAL A 294 2.81 7.28 11.30
CA VAL A 294 3.78 6.81 10.30
C VAL A 294 5.07 7.61 10.41
N GLN A 295 4.99 8.94 10.55
CA GLN A 295 6.19 9.78 10.67
C GLN A 295 6.95 9.53 11.97
N ILE A 296 6.26 9.25 13.08
CA ILE A 296 6.91 8.81 14.33
C ILE A 296 7.62 7.47 14.12
N LEU A 297 6.96 6.49 13.50
CA LEU A 297 7.56 5.17 13.24
C LEU A 297 8.74 5.26 12.28
N TYR A 298 8.69 6.20 11.34
CA TYR A 298 9.79 6.52 10.44
C TYR A 298 10.95 7.16 11.20
N TYR A 299 10.69 8.14 12.09
CA TYR A 299 11.72 8.75 12.94
C TYR A 299 12.41 7.72 13.85
N LEU A 300 11.65 6.78 14.41
CA LEU A 300 12.18 5.72 15.28
C LEU A 300 12.95 4.63 14.52
N GLY A 301 12.98 4.65 13.19
CA GLY A 301 13.59 3.59 12.37
C GLY A 301 12.76 2.30 12.30
N ALA A 302 11.60 2.25 12.97
CA ALA A 302 10.76 1.05 13.07
C ALA A 302 10.12 0.71 11.72
N LEU A 303 9.63 1.71 10.98
CA LEU A 303 8.99 1.50 9.69
C LEU A 303 9.99 0.97 8.66
N GLN A 304 11.18 1.58 8.58
CA GLN A 304 12.26 1.17 7.68
C GLN A 304 12.73 -0.26 8.01
N TRP A 305 12.80 -0.60 9.31
CA TRP A 305 13.14 -1.95 9.73
C TRP A 305 12.09 -2.97 9.26
N ILE A 306 10.79 -2.72 9.50
CA ILE A 306 9.71 -3.63 9.08
C ILE A 306 9.72 -3.79 7.55
N LEU A 307 9.73 -2.68 6.81
CA LEU A 307 9.67 -2.69 5.35
C LEU A 307 10.90 -3.36 4.73
N SER A 308 12.11 -3.08 5.23
CA SER A 308 13.33 -3.71 4.71
C SER A 308 13.34 -5.21 4.95
N LYS A 309 12.93 -5.67 6.14
CA LYS A 309 12.90 -7.11 6.47
C LYS A 309 11.84 -7.86 5.66
N ALA A 310 10.65 -7.28 5.51
CA ALA A 310 9.60 -7.88 4.71
C ALA A 310 9.98 -7.87 3.22
N ALA A 311 10.50 -6.77 2.67
CA ALA A 311 10.92 -6.68 1.27
C ALA A 311 12.02 -7.69 0.91
N VAL A 312 12.94 -8.02 1.84
CA VAL A 312 13.95 -9.08 1.61
C VAL A 312 13.29 -10.41 1.28
N ILE A 313 12.17 -10.77 1.93
CA ILE A 313 11.44 -12.00 1.63
C ILE A 313 10.93 -11.97 0.19
N PHE A 314 10.32 -10.86 -0.23
CA PHE A 314 9.75 -10.72 -1.58
C PHE A 314 10.83 -10.63 -2.67
N VAL A 315 11.96 -9.96 -2.43
CA VAL A 315 13.09 -9.93 -3.38
C VAL A 315 13.64 -11.33 -3.62
N HIS A 316 13.86 -12.12 -2.56
CA HIS A 316 14.42 -13.47 -2.70
C HIS A 316 13.40 -14.47 -3.25
N LEU A 317 12.13 -14.35 -2.83
CA LEU A 317 11.08 -15.28 -3.24
C LEU A 317 10.60 -15.02 -4.67
N LEU A 318 10.51 -13.75 -5.08
CA LEU A 318 9.88 -13.34 -6.34
C LEU A 318 10.89 -12.86 -7.39
N ASN A 319 12.17 -12.70 -7.04
CA ASN A 319 13.23 -12.23 -7.95
C ASN A 319 12.91 -10.87 -8.61
N ILE A 320 12.39 -9.94 -7.80
CA ILE A 320 12.06 -8.55 -8.19
C ILE A 320 13.10 -7.57 -7.64
N SER A 321 13.06 -6.31 -8.08
CA SER A 321 13.97 -5.28 -7.57
C SER A 321 13.63 -4.88 -6.13
N GLY A 322 14.62 -4.35 -5.40
CA GLY A 322 14.43 -3.86 -4.04
C GLY A 322 13.40 -2.75 -3.92
N CYS A 323 13.42 -1.77 -4.83
CA CYS A 323 12.44 -0.68 -4.87
C CYS A 323 11.01 -1.20 -5.06
N GLU A 324 10.80 -2.09 -6.02
CA GLU A 324 9.48 -2.70 -6.27
C GLU A 324 9.00 -3.49 -5.05
N ALA A 325 9.89 -4.25 -4.40
CA ALA A 325 9.55 -5.04 -3.23
C ALA A 325 9.18 -4.16 -2.03
N ILE A 326 9.93 -3.08 -1.78
CA ILE A 326 9.63 -2.12 -0.70
C ILE A 326 8.25 -1.51 -0.95
N VAL A 327 7.99 -1.01 -2.16
CA VAL A 327 6.70 -0.40 -2.50
C VAL A 327 5.57 -1.42 -2.41
N ALA A 328 5.74 -2.63 -2.94
CA ALA A 328 4.72 -3.67 -2.87
C ALA A 328 4.33 -3.98 -1.43
N VAL A 329 5.32 -4.17 -0.55
CA VAL A 329 5.11 -4.49 0.87
C VAL A 329 4.54 -3.31 1.66
N ALA A 330 4.90 -2.08 1.30
CA ALA A 330 4.41 -0.89 1.98
C ALA A 330 2.99 -0.49 1.55
N SER A 331 2.54 -0.85 0.33
CA SER A 331 1.26 -0.42 -0.25
C SER A 331 -0.01 -0.73 0.58
N PRO A 332 -0.08 -1.84 1.35
CA PRO A 332 -1.22 -2.08 2.25
C PRO A 332 -1.30 -1.13 3.44
N PHE A 333 -0.16 -0.56 3.84
CA PHE A 333 -0.04 0.27 5.03
C PHE A 333 -0.04 1.75 4.66
N LEU A 334 0.73 2.09 3.63
CA LEU A 334 0.92 3.45 3.12
C LEU A 334 0.14 3.63 1.82
N GLY A 335 -0.53 4.77 1.70
CA GLY A 335 -1.31 5.09 0.51
C GLY A 335 -0.45 5.25 -0.75
N GLN A 336 -1.09 5.22 -1.92
CA GLN A 336 -0.41 5.35 -3.22
C GLN A 336 0.47 6.60 -3.37
N SER A 337 0.19 7.67 -2.60
CA SER A 337 0.95 8.92 -2.53
C SER A 337 2.18 8.81 -1.62
N GLU A 338 1.98 8.32 -0.40
CA GLU A 338 3.00 8.18 0.64
C GLU A 338 4.06 7.15 0.24
N ASN A 339 3.63 6.09 -0.43
CA ASN A 339 4.49 4.99 -0.82
C ASN A 339 5.57 5.41 -1.83
N ILE A 340 5.29 6.42 -2.67
CA ILE A 340 6.25 6.98 -3.61
C ILE A 340 7.40 7.68 -2.87
N LEU A 341 7.13 8.30 -1.71
CA LEU A 341 8.15 9.01 -0.94
C LEU A 341 9.25 8.08 -0.42
N LEU A 342 8.91 6.83 -0.12
CA LEU A 342 9.87 5.81 0.34
C LEU A 342 10.97 5.51 -0.67
N ILE A 343 10.70 5.75 -1.95
CA ILE A 343 11.63 5.47 -3.05
C ILE A 343 12.03 6.74 -3.80
N LYS A 344 11.75 7.93 -3.24
CA LYS A 344 12.02 9.25 -3.87
C LYS A 344 13.41 9.32 -4.52
N PRO A 345 14.53 8.93 -3.87
CA PRO A 345 15.86 9.00 -4.48
C PRO A 345 16.06 8.07 -5.68
N PHE A 346 15.28 6.99 -5.76
CA PHE A 346 15.38 6.00 -6.84
C PHE A 346 14.43 6.29 -8.01
N LEU A 347 13.38 7.10 -7.82
CA LEU A 347 12.38 7.41 -8.85
C LEU A 347 12.98 7.84 -10.21
N PRO A 348 14.01 8.71 -10.26
CA PRO A 348 14.59 9.13 -11.54
C PRO A 348 15.27 7.99 -12.30
N TYR A 349 15.62 6.90 -11.62
CA TYR A 349 16.42 5.78 -12.13
C TYR A 349 15.60 4.51 -12.37
N LEU A 350 14.33 4.48 -11.96
CA LEU A 350 13.47 3.32 -12.17
C LEU A 350 13.29 3.02 -13.66
N THR A 351 13.27 1.73 -13.97
CA THR A 351 12.88 1.25 -15.31
C THR A 351 11.38 1.47 -15.52
N ASP A 352 10.93 1.37 -16.76
CA ASP A 352 9.51 1.51 -17.08
C ASP A 352 8.65 0.40 -16.43
N ALA A 353 9.22 -0.79 -16.29
CA ALA A 353 8.56 -1.92 -15.64
C ALA A 353 8.47 -1.71 -14.13
N GLU A 354 9.51 -1.14 -13.50
CA GLU A 354 9.47 -0.73 -12.10
C GLU A 354 8.43 0.37 -11.86
N ILE A 355 8.38 1.41 -12.71
CA ILE A 355 7.37 2.47 -12.61
C ILE A 355 5.96 1.87 -12.74
N HIS A 356 5.73 0.99 -13.73
CA HIS A 356 4.44 0.34 -13.92
C HIS A 356 4.05 -0.50 -12.69
N GLN A 357 4.99 -1.22 -12.08
CA GLN A 357 4.74 -2.02 -10.87
C GLN A 357 4.44 -1.15 -9.65
N VAL A 358 5.22 -0.09 -9.42
CA VAL A 358 5.00 0.86 -8.32
C VAL A 358 3.60 1.46 -8.42
N MET A 359 3.20 1.86 -9.64
CA MET A 359 1.87 2.41 -9.89
C MET A 359 0.77 1.36 -9.67
N THR A 360 0.93 0.17 -10.27
CA THR A 360 -0.03 -0.95 -10.15
C THR A 360 -0.24 -1.35 -8.70
N SER A 361 0.83 -1.38 -7.90
CA SER A 361 0.77 -1.71 -6.48
C SER A 361 -0.05 -0.71 -5.69
N GLY A 362 0.17 0.60 -5.93
CA GLY A 362 -0.64 1.65 -5.30
C GLY A 362 -2.13 1.59 -5.66
N PHE A 363 -2.46 1.22 -6.90
CA PHE A 363 -3.86 1.05 -7.33
C PHE A 363 -4.51 -0.25 -6.82
N ALA A 364 -3.72 -1.27 -6.51
CA ALA A 364 -4.20 -2.58 -6.10
C ALA A 364 -4.54 -2.69 -4.61
N THR A 365 -4.18 -1.68 -3.81
CA THR A 365 -4.42 -1.64 -2.35
C THR A 365 -5.18 -0.39 -1.94
N ILE A 366 -5.64 -0.37 -0.70
CA ILE A 366 -6.07 0.84 0.01
C ILE A 366 -5.02 1.25 1.03
N SER A 367 -5.07 2.50 1.48
CA SER A 367 -4.20 2.99 2.56
C SER A 367 -4.72 2.58 3.93
N GLY A 368 -3.82 2.33 4.89
CA GLY A 368 -4.19 2.19 6.30
C GLY A 368 -4.91 3.42 6.84
N SER A 369 -4.58 4.61 6.33
CA SER A 369 -5.20 5.88 6.74
C SER A 369 -6.69 5.99 6.42
N VAL A 370 -7.15 5.36 5.34
CA VAL A 370 -8.55 5.39 4.90
C VAL A 370 -9.35 4.19 5.41
N LEU A 371 -8.66 3.17 5.94
CA LEU A 371 -9.27 1.92 6.41
C LEU A 371 -10.39 2.18 7.42
N TYR A 372 -10.14 3.08 8.39
CA TYR A 372 -11.13 3.46 9.41
C TYR A 372 -12.46 3.93 8.80
N GLY A 373 -12.40 4.69 7.71
CA GLY A 373 -13.59 5.14 6.99
C GLY A 373 -14.46 3.98 6.53
N TYR A 374 -13.87 2.94 5.91
CA TYR A 374 -14.62 1.76 5.47
C TYR A 374 -15.17 0.94 6.66
N LEU A 375 -14.40 0.81 7.75
CA LEU A 375 -14.83 0.09 8.95
C LEU A 375 -16.05 0.76 9.62
N THR A 376 -16.07 2.10 9.66
CA THR A 376 -17.22 2.85 10.19
C THR A 376 -18.46 2.76 9.30
N MET A 377 -18.28 2.52 8.01
CA MET A 377 -19.39 2.24 7.07
C MET A 377 -19.99 0.83 7.25
N GLY A 378 -19.36 -0.04 8.05
CA GLY A 378 -19.80 -1.41 8.28
C GLY A 378 -19.22 -2.44 7.30
N VAL A 379 -18.17 -2.09 6.56
CA VAL A 379 -17.44 -3.05 5.71
C VAL A 379 -16.61 -3.97 6.60
N ASP A 380 -16.56 -5.27 6.27
CA ASP A 380 -15.78 -6.24 7.03
C ASP A 380 -14.27 -5.94 6.95
N GLY A 381 -13.68 -5.60 8.09
CA GLY A 381 -12.28 -5.23 8.18
C GLY A 381 -11.32 -6.39 7.99
N SER A 382 -11.71 -7.60 8.39
CA SER A 382 -10.90 -8.81 8.17
C SER A 382 -10.72 -9.05 6.68
N SER A 383 -11.81 -8.96 5.90
CA SER A 383 -11.77 -9.04 4.43
C SER A 383 -10.93 -7.93 3.78
N LEU A 384 -11.06 -6.68 4.24
CA LEU A 384 -10.28 -5.56 3.70
C LEU A 384 -8.77 -5.75 3.89
N ILE A 385 -8.35 -6.10 5.10
CA ILE A 385 -6.93 -6.28 5.43
C ILE A 385 -6.37 -7.50 4.69
N THR A 386 -7.14 -8.58 4.64
CA THR A 386 -6.80 -9.78 3.88
C THR A 386 -6.62 -9.45 2.40
N SER A 387 -7.54 -8.69 1.82
CA SER A 387 -7.46 -8.25 0.42
C SER A 387 -6.21 -7.41 0.16
N CYS A 388 -5.87 -6.47 1.05
CA CYS A 388 -4.66 -5.64 0.90
C CYS A 388 -3.38 -6.48 0.93
N VAL A 389 -3.27 -7.42 1.87
CA VAL A 389 -2.09 -8.29 1.99
C VAL A 389 -1.99 -9.25 0.79
N MET A 390 -3.12 -9.78 0.31
CA MET A 390 -3.18 -10.59 -0.93
C MET A 390 -2.79 -9.79 -2.17
N SER A 391 -3.09 -8.49 -2.21
CA SER A 391 -2.72 -7.60 -3.31
C SER A 391 -1.21 -7.34 -3.43
N ILE A 392 -0.42 -7.57 -2.37
CA ILE A 392 1.06 -7.43 -2.44
C ILE A 392 1.64 -8.32 -3.56
N PRO A 393 1.54 -9.67 -3.50
CA PRO A 393 2.04 -10.51 -4.58
C PRO A 393 1.22 -10.38 -5.86
N CYS A 394 -0.10 -10.19 -5.77
CA CYS A 394 -0.98 -10.12 -6.95
C CYS A 394 -0.60 -8.96 -7.89
N SER A 395 -0.39 -7.77 -7.32
CA SER A 395 -0.02 -6.57 -8.08
C SER A 395 1.33 -6.72 -8.80
N VAL A 396 2.29 -7.37 -8.14
CA VAL A 396 3.59 -7.74 -8.73
C VAL A 396 3.39 -8.71 -9.90
N ALA A 397 2.58 -9.77 -9.71
CA ALA A 397 2.31 -10.76 -10.75
C ALA A 397 1.69 -10.10 -11.99
N ILE A 398 0.63 -9.31 -11.80
CA ILE A 398 -0.11 -8.68 -12.88
C ILE A 398 0.72 -7.62 -13.59
N SER A 399 1.45 -6.79 -12.83
CA SER A 399 2.34 -5.80 -13.42
C SER A 399 3.41 -6.46 -14.28
N LYS A 400 4.13 -7.46 -13.76
CA LYS A 400 5.20 -8.15 -14.51
C LYS A 400 4.66 -9.04 -15.64
N LEU A 401 3.38 -9.42 -15.61
CA LEU A 401 2.72 -10.09 -16.72
C LEU A 401 2.39 -9.12 -17.86
N ARG A 402 1.84 -7.94 -17.53
CA ARG A 402 1.45 -6.90 -18.50
C ARG A 402 2.65 -6.11 -19.04
N TYR A 403 3.62 -5.84 -18.18
CA TYR A 403 4.81 -5.03 -18.44
C TYR A 403 6.04 -5.70 -17.82
N PRO A 404 6.58 -6.77 -18.45
CA PRO A 404 7.74 -7.49 -17.94
C PRO A 404 9.02 -6.64 -17.97
N GLU A 405 9.94 -6.96 -17.06
CA GLU A 405 11.25 -6.30 -16.97
C GLU A 405 12.13 -6.66 -18.18
N THR A 406 12.49 -5.66 -18.98
CA THR A 406 13.44 -5.81 -20.09
C THR A 406 14.82 -5.23 -19.79
N ASP A 407 14.87 -4.27 -18.86
CA ASP A 407 16.09 -3.55 -18.52
C ASP A 407 16.71 -4.12 -17.23
N THR A 408 17.84 -3.56 -16.80
CA THR A 408 18.50 -3.96 -15.56
C THR A 408 18.22 -2.97 -14.43
N PRO A 409 17.40 -3.34 -13.43
CA PRO A 409 17.13 -2.46 -12.29
C PRO A 409 18.38 -2.12 -11.48
N VAL A 410 18.47 -0.88 -11.01
CA VAL A 410 19.57 -0.41 -10.16
C VAL A 410 19.60 -1.15 -8.82
N THR A 411 18.42 -1.43 -8.23
CA THR A 411 18.28 -2.11 -6.93
C THR A 411 18.07 -3.61 -7.05
N ARG A 412 18.59 -4.26 -8.10
CA ARG A 412 18.38 -5.69 -8.30
C ARG A 412 19.07 -6.49 -7.20
N GLY A 413 18.30 -7.29 -6.45
CA GLY A 413 18.83 -8.17 -5.40
C GLY A 413 19.25 -7.47 -4.11
N GLU A 414 19.19 -6.13 -4.03
CA GLU A 414 19.48 -5.37 -2.83
C GLU A 414 18.24 -4.60 -2.36
N VAL A 415 17.96 -4.65 -1.07
CA VAL A 415 16.89 -3.86 -0.44
C VAL A 415 17.55 -2.75 0.36
N ARG A 416 17.40 -1.50 -0.09
CA ARG A 416 17.83 -0.31 0.63
C ARG A 416 16.70 0.69 0.69
N VAL A 417 16.19 0.96 1.89
CA VAL A 417 15.31 2.10 2.13
C VAL A 417 16.23 3.32 2.31
N PRO A 418 16.08 4.36 1.47
CA PRO A 418 16.88 5.56 1.61
C PRO A 418 16.54 6.28 2.91
N GLU A 419 17.55 6.93 3.49
CA GLU A 419 17.37 7.78 4.67
C GLU A 419 16.67 9.08 4.27
N SER A 420 15.81 9.60 5.15
CA SER A 420 15.13 10.87 4.92
C SER A 420 16.15 12.01 4.89
N GLU A 421 16.04 12.87 3.89
CA GLU A 421 16.81 14.11 3.77
C GLU A 421 16.52 15.08 4.93
N GLU A 422 15.32 14.98 5.54
CA GLU A 422 14.94 15.79 6.69
C GLU A 422 15.45 15.19 8.01
N LYS A 423 16.35 15.94 8.67
CA LYS A 423 16.78 15.66 10.04
C LYS A 423 15.67 16.03 11.02
N LEU A 424 14.85 15.04 11.38
CA LEU A 424 13.88 15.15 12.46
C LEU A 424 14.62 15.25 13.80
N VAL A 425 14.24 16.21 14.64
CA VAL A 425 14.97 16.54 15.90
C VAL A 425 14.31 15.89 17.14
N GLY A 426 13.14 15.26 16.98
CA GLY A 426 12.45 14.58 18.08
C GLY A 426 11.11 13.95 17.69
N ILE A 427 10.55 13.11 18.57
CA ILE A 427 9.28 12.39 18.33
C ILE A 427 8.12 13.37 18.11
N VAL A 428 8.04 14.44 18.92
CA VAL A 428 6.97 15.45 18.80
C VAL A 428 7.13 16.24 17.50
N HIS A 429 8.36 16.56 17.10
CA HIS A 429 8.63 17.22 15.83
C HIS A 429 8.23 16.32 14.64
N ALA A 430 8.57 15.03 14.70
CA ALA A 430 8.13 14.03 13.72
C ALA A 430 6.60 13.93 13.65
N ALA A 431 5.92 13.88 14.79
CA ALA A 431 4.46 13.90 14.84
C ALA A 431 3.87 15.14 14.18
N GLY A 432 4.44 16.33 14.44
CA GLY A 432 4.03 17.59 13.83
C GLY A 432 4.18 17.62 12.31
N ILE A 433 5.32 17.18 11.79
CA ILE A 433 5.55 17.06 10.33
C ILE A 433 4.59 16.05 9.71
N GLY A 434 4.38 14.90 10.38
CA GLY A 434 3.44 13.89 9.92
C GLY A 434 2.00 14.40 9.90
N ALA A 435 1.57 15.16 10.91
CA ALA A 435 0.25 15.79 10.94
C ALA A 435 0.08 16.83 9.82
N ALA A 436 1.09 17.67 9.56
CA ALA A 436 1.07 18.64 8.46
C ALA A 436 0.97 17.95 7.09
N THR A 437 1.73 16.86 6.90
CA THR A 437 1.64 15.99 5.72
C THR A 437 0.25 15.37 5.60
N GLY A 438 -0.31 14.90 6.72
CA GLY A 438 -1.65 14.35 6.79
C GLY A 438 -2.75 15.35 6.39
N ILE A 439 -2.62 16.63 6.76
CA ILE A 439 -3.53 17.69 6.32
C ILE A 439 -3.46 17.86 4.80
N GLN A 440 -2.25 17.90 4.23
CA GLN A 440 -2.08 17.98 2.78
C GLN A 440 -2.75 16.80 2.08
N ILE A 441 -2.56 15.57 2.59
CA ILE A 441 -3.20 14.37 2.04
C ILE A 441 -4.73 14.47 2.14
N ALA A 442 -5.27 14.89 3.29
CA ALA A 442 -6.72 15.05 3.47
C ALA A 442 -7.31 16.08 2.49
N LEU A 443 -6.62 17.22 2.29
CA LEU A 443 -7.04 18.24 1.32
C LEU A 443 -6.96 17.74 -0.12
N LEU A 444 -5.93 16.95 -0.46
CA LEU A 444 -5.83 16.30 -1.77
C LEU A 444 -6.98 15.31 -1.98
N ILE A 445 -7.34 14.51 -0.99
CA ILE A 445 -8.50 13.61 -1.05
C ILE A 445 -9.77 14.44 -1.28
N ALA A 446 -9.99 15.50 -0.48
CA ALA A 446 -11.16 16.37 -0.61
C ALA A 446 -11.27 16.99 -2.00
N ALA A 447 -10.19 17.62 -2.49
CA ALA A 447 -10.16 18.30 -3.78
C ALA A 447 -10.43 17.31 -4.93
N ASN A 448 -9.81 16.13 -4.90
CA ASN A 448 -10.02 15.12 -5.93
C ASN A 448 -11.45 14.57 -5.91
N LEU A 449 -12.01 14.25 -4.73
CA LEU A 449 -13.40 13.79 -4.61
C LEU A 449 -14.39 14.84 -5.15
N ILE A 450 -14.22 16.11 -4.78
CA ILE A 450 -15.09 17.19 -5.28
C ILE A 450 -14.98 17.29 -6.80
N ALA A 451 -13.76 17.40 -7.35
CA ALA A 451 -13.55 17.58 -8.78
C ALA A 451 -14.09 16.40 -9.60
N LEU A 452 -13.77 15.17 -9.21
CA LEU A 452 -14.18 13.97 -9.96
C LEU A 452 -15.67 13.70 -9.87
N LEU A 453 -16.28 13.83 -8.69
CA LEU A 453 -17.71 13.60 -8.55
C LEU A 453 -18.52 14.68 -9.28
N ALA A 454 -18.04 15.93 -9.29
CA ALA A 454 -18.66 16.99 -10.07
C ALA A 454 -18.55 16.73 -11.58
N LEU A 455 -17.37 16.32 -12.08
CA LEU A 455 -17.18 15.96 -13.48
C LEU A 455 -18.02 14.75 -13.88
N LEU A 456 -18.07 13.71 -13.05
CA LEU A 456 -18.91 12.54 -13.25
C LEU A 456 -20.39 12.92 -13.28
N GLY A 457 -20.82 13.82 -12.40
CA GLY A 457 -22.17 14.39 -12.39
C GLY A 457 -22.50 15.15 -13.67
N ALA A 458 -21.57 15.97 -14.17
CA ALA A 458 -21.74 16.70 -15.43
C ALA A 458 -21.86 15.74 -16.63
N VAL A 459 -21.02 14.72 -16.70
CA VAL A 459 -21.10 13.67 -17.73
C VAL A 459 -22.41 12.91 -17.64
N ASN A 460 -22.84 12.52 -16.44
CA ASN A 460 -24.10 11.83 -16.21
C ASN A 460 -25.31 12.69 -16.57
N GLY A 461 -25.28 13.99 -16.30
CA GLY A 461 -26.33 14.92 -16.73
C GLY A 461 -26.44 14.99 -18.25
N GLY A 462 -25.30 15.06 -18.96
CA GLY A 462 -25.27 15.00 -20.42
C GLY A 462 -25.75 13.66 -20.99
N LEU A 463 -25.33 12.54 -20.38
CA LEU A 463 -25.77 11.20 -20.79
C LEU A 463 -27.26 10.98 -20.52
N THR A 464 -27.79 11.47 -19.39
CA THR A 464 -29.21 11.38 -19.07
C THR A 464 -30.02 12.18 -20.08
N TRP A 465 -29.60 13.42 -20.38
CA TRP A 465 -30.22 14.24 -21.42
C TRP A 465 -30.25 13.53 -22.79
N LEU A 466 -29.16 12.86 -23.17
CA LEU A 466 -29.11 12.07 -24.40
C LEU A 466 -29.98 10.80 -24.33
N GLY A 467 -29.98 10.12 -23.18
CA GLY A 467 -30.77 8.93 -22.91
C GLY A 467 -32.27 9.20 -23.02
N ASP A 468 -32.72 10.34 -22.47
CA ASP A 468 -34.12 10.77 -22.54
C ASP A 468 -34.60 10.95 -23.99
N PHE A 469 -33.73 11.46 -24.89
CA PHE A 469 -34.02 11.53 -26.32
C PHE A 469 -34.24 10.16 -26.97
N LEU A 470 -33.56 9.13 -26.45
CA LEU A 470 -33.66 7.74 -26.89
C LEU A 470 -34.65 6.92 -26.05
N THR A 471 -35.44 7.55 -25.16
CA THR A 471 -36.36 6.90 -24.21
C THR A 471 -35.69 5.96 -23.19
N ILE A 472 -34.38 6.12 -22.96
CA ILE A 472 -33.60 5.39 -21.95
C ILE A 472 -33.51 6.24 -20.68
N GLN A 473 -34.25 5.87 -19.66
CA GLN A 473 -34.28 6.60 -18.40
C GLN A 473 -32.98 6.42 -17.59
N ASN A 474 -32.50 7.51 -16.98
CA ASN A 474 -31.36 7.52 -16.05
C ASN A 474 -30.05 6.93 -16.65
N LEU A 475 -29.77 7.24 -17.92
CA LEU A 475 -28.53 6.82 -18.55
C LEU A 475 -27.33 7.51 -17.90
N THR A 476 -26.53 6.74 -17.16
CA THR A 476 -25.31 7.21 -16.49
C THR A 476 -24.10 6.41 -16.95
N LEU A 477 -22.91 6.97 -16.74
CA LEU A 477 -21.65 6.31 -17.07
C LEU A 477 -21.50 5.01 -16.26
N GLN A 478 -21.90 5.03 -14.99
CA GLN A 478 -21.93 3.86 -14.11
C GLN A 478 -22.89 2.78 -14.61
N LEU A 479 -24.07 3.16 -15.14
CA LEU A 479 -25.02 2.21 -15.71
C LEU A 479 -24.42 1.52 -16.94
N ILE A 480 -23.87 2.29 -17.88
CA ILE A 480 -23.28 1.77 -19.12
C ILE A 480 -22.13 0.82 -18.81
N THR A 481 -21.15 1.29 -18.04
CA THR A 481 -20.00 0.46 -17.67
C THR A 481 -20.37 -0.67 -16.72
N GLY A 482 -21.40 -0.51 -15.90
CA GLY A 482 -21.93 -1.57 -15.04
C GLY A 482 -22.39 -2.77 -15.85
N TYR A 483 -23.16 -2.55 -16.93
CA TYR A 483 -23.54 -3.62 -17.86
C TYR A 483 -22.34 -4.23 -18.59
N VAL A 484 -21.34 -3.42 -18.97
CA VAL A 484 -20.09 -3.93 -19.56
C VAL A 484 -19.31 -4.81 -18.58
N LEU A 485 -19.41 -4.54 -17.28
CA LEU A 485 -18.73 -5.28 -16.22
C LEU A 485 -19.52 -6.50 -15.71
N VAL A 486 -20.77 -6.72 -16.12
CA VAL A 486 -21.55 -7.92 -15.75
C VAL A 486 -20.80 -9.24 -16.04
N PRO A 487 -20.15 -9.44 -17.20
CA PRO A 487 -19.36 -10.65 -17.44
C PRO A 487 -18.18 -10.78 -16.47
N ILE A 488 -17.58 -9.65 -16.08
CA ILE A 488 -16.47 -9.61 -15.12
C ILE A 488 -16.98 -9.94 -13.71
N ALA A 489 -18.14 -9.39 -13.31
CA ALA A 489 -18.83 -9.71 -12.06
C ALA A 489 -19.17 -11.22 -11.96
N TRP A 490 -19.59 -11.81 -13.07
CA TRP A 490 -19.79 -13.26 -13.16
C TRP A 490 -18.46 -14.01 -13.01
N MET A 491 -17.40 -13.59 -13.71
CA MET A 491 -16.08 -14.23 -13.68
C MET A 491 -15.41 -14.18 -12.29
N ILE A 492 -15.59 -13.10 -11.51
CA ILE A 492 -15.09 -13.07 -10.12
C ILE A 492 -15.88 -14.01 -9.20
N GLY A 493 -17.05 -14.48 -9.65
CA GLY A 493 -17.88 -15.47 -8.98
C GLY A 493 -18.94 -14.87 -8.07
N ALA A 494 -19.49 -13.69 -8.40
CA ALA A 494 -20.69 -13.19 -7.77
C ALA A 494 -21.91 -14.09 -8.07
N ASP A 495 -22.96 -14.00 -7.25
CA ASP A 495 -24.19 -14.75 -7.47
C ASP A 495 -24.93 -14.24 -8.72
N ASN A 496 -25.57 -15.14 -9.46
CA ASN A 496 -26.20 -14.85 -10.75
C ASN A 496 -27.32 -13.80 -10.64
N LYS A 497 -27.99 -13.74 -9.49
CA LYS A 497 -29.05 -12.76 -9.21
C LYS A 497 -28.52 -11.34 -8.94
N ASP A 498 -27.25 -11.19 -8.57
CA ASP A 498 -26.67 -9.93 -8.11
C ASP A 498 -25.71 -9.31 -9.16
N LEU A 499 -25.59 -9.91 -10.36
CA LEU A 499 -24.53 -9.56 -11.31
C LEU A 499 -24.58 -8.11 -11.80
N VAL A 500 -25.78 -7.56 -11.95
CA VAL A 500 -25.99 -6.18 -12.42
C VAL A 500 -25.58 -5.20 -11.32
N GLU A 501 -26.01 -5.45 -10.09
CA GLU A 501 -25.67 -4.65 -8.91
C GLU A 501 -24.16 -4.67 -8.67
N VAL A 502 -23.53 -5.85 -8.71
CA VAL A 502 -22.07 -5.99 -8.56
C VAL A 502 -21.34 -5.28 -9.70
N GLY A 503 -21.79 -5.44 -10.95
CA GLY A 503 -21.24 -4.71 -12.10
C GLY A 503 -21.31 -3.19 -11.92
N GLN A 504 -22.43 -2.68 -11.43
CA GLN A 504 -22.60 -1.25 -11.12
C GLN A 504 -21.68 -0.79 -9.98
N LEU A 505 -21.52 -1.56 -8.91
CA LEU A 505 -20.60 -1.23 -7.81
C LEU A 505 -19.14 -1.15 -8.31
N MET A 506 -18.73 -2.10 -9.16
CA MET A 506 -17.41 -2.08 -9.80
C MET A 506 -17.24 -0.87 -10.73
N ALA A 507 -18.28 -0.50 -11.47
CA ALA A 507 -18.26 0.71 -12.31
C ALA A 507 -18.18 1.99 -11.47
N THR A 508 -18.94 2.08 -10.38
CA THR A 508 -18.88 3.19 -9.41
C THR A 508 -17.46 3.34 -8.86
N LYS A 509 -16.79 2.23 -8.53
CA LYS A 509 -15.38 2.27 -8.10
C LYS A 509 -14.48 2.93 -9.14
N LEU A 510 -14.55 2.49 -10.40
CA LEU A 510 -13.64 2.94 -11.46
C LEU A 510 -13.82 4.44 -11.78
N TRP A 511 -15.06 4.92 -11.82
CA TRP A 511 -15.37 6.30 -12.23
C TRP A 511 -15.42 7.29 -11.08
N ALA A 512 -15.98 6.89 -9.94
CA ALA A 512 -16.06 7.73 -8.76
C ALA A 512 -14.87 7.44 -7.83
N ASN A 513 -14.95 6.34 -7.08
CA ASN A 513 -13.93 5.80 -6.17
C ASN A 513 -14.55 4.64 -5.36
N GLU A 514 -13.69 3.92 -4.67
CA GLU A 514 -14.05 2.81 -3.80
C GLU A 514 -14.89 3.23 -2.59
N PHE A 515 -14.72 4.44 -2.04
CA PHE A 515 -15.54 4.92 -0.92
C PHE A 515 -17.02 5.04 -1.26
N VAL A 516 -17.34 5.65 -2.39
CA VAL A 516 -18.72 5.78 -2.88
C VAL A 516 -19.29 4.39 -3.19
N ALA A 517 -18.47 3.51 -3.77
CA ALA A 517 -18.88 2.13 -4.04
C ALA A 517 -19.18 1.35 -2.74
N TYR A 518 -18.35 1.46 -1.70
CA TYR A 518 -18.60 0.82 -0.41
C TYR A 518 -19.86 1.34 0.28
N LYS A 519 -20.09 2.65 0.25
CA LYS A 519 -21.32 3.24 0.80
C LYS A 519 -22.58 2.71 0.09
N GLN A 520 -22.52 2.55 -1.23
CA GLN A 520 -23.61 1.93 -2.00
C GLN A 520 -23.76 0.45 -1.65
N MET A 521 -22.65 -0.29 -1.57
CA MET A 521 -22.65 -1.72 -1.23
C MET A 521 -23.26 -1.98 0.15
N THR A 522 -22.92 -1.21 1.17
CA THR A 522 -23.46 -1.39 2.53
C THR A 522 -24.95 -1.07 2.62
N SER A 523 -25.46 -0.17 1.77
CA SER A 523 -26.91 0.05 1.63
C SER A 523 -27.63 -1.13 0.97
N LEU A 524 -27.01 -1.78 -0.02
CA LEU A 524 -27.55 -2.96 -0.72
C LEU A 524 -27.41 -4.26 0.10
N ALA A 525 -26.46 -4.30 1.03
CA ALA A 525 -26.24 -5.43 1.93
C ALA A 525 -27.44 -5.72 2.84
N GLN A 526 -28.35 -4.75 3.05
CA GLN A 526 -29.57 -4.90 3.84
C GLN A 526 -30.69 -5.66 3.07
N GLY A 527 -30.35 -6.84 2.54
CA GLY A 527 -31.32 -7.81 1.99
C GLY A 527 -31.34 -7.96 0.46
N THR A 528 -30.53 -7.21 -0.29
CA THR A 528 -30.47 -7.34 -1.76
C THR A 528 -29.35 -8.30 -2.19
N LEU A 529 -28.12 -8.06 -1.73
CA LEU A 529 -26.96 -8.89 -2.10
C LEU A 529 -26.90 -10.19 -1.30
N SER A 530 -26.54 -11.29 -1.96
CA SER A 530 -26.15 -12.54 -1.28
C SER A 530 -24.86 -12.36 -0.46
N ASN A 531 -24.67 -13.21 0.56
CA ASN A 531 -23.45 -13.23 1.36
C ASN A 531 -22.20 -13.48 0.48
N ARG A 532 -22.31 -14.40 -0.48
CA ARG A 532 -21.27 -14.65 -1.49
C ARG A 532 -20.91 -13.38 -2.27
N SER A 533 -21.90 -12.70 -2.85
CA SER A 533 -21.68 -11.48 -3.62
C SER A 533 -21.09 -10.36 -2.76
N LEU A 534 -21.53 -10.23 -1.50
CA LEU A 534 -21.01 -9.24 -0.57
C LEU A 534 -19.49 -9.42 -0.33
N ILE A 535 -19.06 -10.66 -0.06
CA ILE A 535 -17.64 -10.95 0.19
C ILE A 535 -16.82 -10.75 -1.10
N VAL A 536 -17.23 -11.36 -2.21
CA VAL A 536 -16.49 -11.24 -3.50
C VAL A 536 -16.40 -9.77 -3.95
N THR A 537 -17.48 -8.99 -3.78
CA THR A 537 -17.49 -7.57 -4.10
C THR A 537 -16.59 -6.77 -3.16
N THR A 538 -16.55 -7.09 -1.87
CA THR A 538 -15.62 -6.44 -0.91
C THR A 538 -14.17 -6.55 -1.40
N TYR A 539 -13.74 -7.73 -1.85
CA TYR A 539 -12.39 -7.90 -2.41
C TYR A 539 -12.22 -7.17 -3.76
N ALA A 540 -13.23 -7.18 -4.63
CA ALA A 540 -13.16 -6.50 -5.92
C ALA A 540 -13.10 -4.97 -5.80
N LEU A 541 -13.70 -4.41 -4.74
CA LEU A 541 -13.70 -2.97 -4.47
C LEU A 541 -12.44 -2.51 -3.70
N CYS A 542 -11.73 -3.42 -3.03
CA CYS A 542 -10.59 -3.10 -2.16
C CYS A 542 -9.31 -2.70 -2.94
N GLY A 543 -9.31 -1.50 -3.52
CA GLY A 543 -8.11 -0.87 -4.06
C GLY A 543 -8.40 0.48 -4.71
N PHE A 544 -7.38 1.33 -4.80
CA PHE A 544 -7.48 2.69 -5.35
C PHE A 544 -7.56 2.79 -6.87
N ALA A 545 -7.71 1.69 -7.60
CA ALA A 545 -7.87 1.70 -9.06
C ALA A 545 -9.14 2.45 -9.50
N ASN A 546 -8.98 3.75 -9.77
CA ASN A 546 -10.04 4.66 -10.22
C ASN A 546 -9.42 5.86 -10.98
N LEU A 547 -10.25 6.62 -11.69
CA LEU A 547 -9.79 7.75 -12.52
C LEU A 547 -9.09 8.85 -11.70
N GLY A 548 -9.51 9.08 -10.47
CA GLY A 548 -8.90 10.07 -9.59
C GLY A 548 -7.49 9.73 -9.14
N SER A 549 -7.30 8.46 -8.80
CA SER A 549 -6.02 7.92 -8.40
C SER A 549 -4.99 8.00 -9.51
N ILE A 550 -5.39 7.86 -10.78
CA ILE A 550 -4.51 8.13 -11.93
C ILE A 550 -3.94 9.55 -11.84
N GLY A 551 -4.79 10.56 -11.65
CA GLY A 551 -4.38 11.95 -11.51
C GLY A 551 -3.46 12.18 -10.32
N MET A 552 -3.82 11.63 -9.15
CA MET A 552 -3.02 11.75 -7.92
C MET A 552 -1.62 11.15 -8.10
N GLN A 553 -1.54 9.90 -8.54
CA GLN A 553 -0.28 9.19 -8.61
C GLN A 553 0.63 9.75 -9.70
N THR A 554 0.07 10.10 -10.87
CA THR A 554 0.84 10.75 -11.95
C THR A 554 1.37 12.12 -11.53
N GLY A 555 0.56 12.93 -10.84
CA GLY A 555 0.97 14.23 -10.32
C GLY A 555 2.12 14.13 -9.33
N ILE A 556 2.03 13.21 -8.36
CA ILE A 556 3.07 13.05 -7.32
C ILE A 556 4.38 12.54 -7.92
N ILE A 557 4.34 11.48 -8.76
CA ILE A 557 5.58 10.96 -9.36
C ILE A 557 6.20 12.02 -10.28
N THR A 558 5.40 12.78 -11.03
CA THR A 558 5.92 13.84 -11.91
C THR A 558 6.51 15.01 -11.11
N ALA A 559 5.94 15.34 -9.96
CA ALA A 559 6.49 16.38 -9.08
C ALA A 559 7.84 15.95 -8.47
N LEU A 560 8.00 14.67 -8.12
CA LEU A 560 9.21 14.15 -7.49
C LEU A 560 10.30 13.73 -8.50
N ALA A 561 9.90 13.30 -9.69
CA ALA A 561 10.80 12.92 -10.78
C ALA A 561 10.30 13.52 -12.11
N PRO A 562 10.50 14.84 -12.35
CA PRO A 562 10.01 15.52 -13.55
C PRO A 562 10.52 14.89 -14.86
N ASN A 563 11.73 14.33 -14.85
CA ASN A 563 12.34 13.63 -15.98
C ASN A 563 11.55 12.37 -16.41
N LYS A 564 10.77 11.77 -15.52
CA LYS A 564 9.93 10.59 -15.81
C LYS A 564 8.47 10.93 -16.11
N GLY A 565 8.05 12.18 -15.97
CA GLY A 565 6.63 12.59 -16.05
C GLY A 565 5.90 12.14 -17.33
N LYS A 566 6.53 12.30 -18.50
CA LYS A 566 5.97 11.81 -19.77
C LYS A 566 5.72 10.30 -19.76
N ARG A 567 6.64 9.55 -19.17
CA ARG A 567 6.57 8.09 -19.15
C ARG A 567 5.53 7.58 -18.15
N VAL A 568 5.50 8.20 -16.98
CA VAL A 568 4.47 7.96 -15.95
C VAL A 568 3.07 8.16 -16.53
N ALA A 569 2.83 9.28 -17.25
CA ALA A 569 1.53 9.54 -17.87
C ALA A 569 1.12 8.46 -18.90
N GLN A 570 2.08 7.94 -19.68
CA GLN A 570 1.81 6.87 -20.65
C GLN A 570 1.49 5.52 -19.99
N LEU A 571 2.06 5.24 -18.82
CA LEU A 571 1.89 3.98 -18.11
C LEU A 571 0.66 3.98 -17.18
N ALA A 572 0.20 5.15 -16.75
CA ALA A 572 -0.78 5.30 -15.67
C ALA A 572 -2.11 4.55 -15.91
N VAL A 573 -2.67 4.65 -17.12
CA VAL A 573 -3.93 3.97 -17.46
C VAL A 573 -3.73 2.45 -17.46
N SER A 574 -2.62 1.97 -18.02
CA SER A 574 -2.27 0.54 -18.00
C SER A 574 -2.11 0.03 -16.57
N ALA A 575 -1.39 0.77 -15.72
CA ALA A 575 -1.18 0.43 -14.33
C ALA A 575 -2.49 0.44 -13.52
N CYS A 576 -3.40 1.39 -13.77
CA CYS A 576 -4.70 1.43 -13.11
C CYS A 576 -5.59 0.24 -13.49
N ILE A 577 -5.64 -0.13 -14.77
CA ILE A 577 -6.36 -1.34 -15.21
C ILE A 577 -5.75 -2.58 -14.56
N CYS A 578 -4.43 -2.66 -14.49
CA CYS A 578 -3.73 -3.74 -13.79
C CYS A 578 -4.05 -3.78 -12.28
N GLY A 579 -4.15 -2.62 -11.62
CA GLY A 579 -4.58 -2.51 -10.24
C GLY A 579 -6.01 -3.01 -10.03
N ALA A 580 -6.93 -2.66 -10.93
CA ALA A 580 -8.30 -3.18 -10.91
C ALA A 580 -8.31 -4.70 -11.10
N CYS A 581 -7.60 -5.22 -12.11
CA CYS A 581 -7.44 -6.66 -12.32
C CYS A 581 -6.83 -7.37 -11.11
N SER A 582 -5.92 -6.74 -10.35
CA SER A 582 -5.36 -7.29 -9.12
C SER A 582 -6.43 -7.52 -8.06
N THR A 583 -7.30 -6.53 -7.84
CA THR A 583 -8.42 -6.66 -6.91
C THR A 583 -9.45 -7.70 -7.40
N TRP A 584 -9.69 -7.80 -8.71
CA TRP A 584 -10.59 -8.81 -9.28
C TRP A 584 -10.03 -10.22 -9.21
N LEU A 585 -8.71 -10.39 -9.36
CA LEU A 585 -8.03 -11.67 -9.15
C LEU A 585 -8.10 -12.10 -7.68
N SER A 586 -7.90 -11.16 -6.74
CA SER A 586 -8.12 -11.40 -5.31
C SER A 586 -9.56 -11.79 -5.01
N ALA A 587 -10.54 -11.17 -5.67
CA ALA A 587 -11.95 -11.55 -5.57
C ALA A 587 -12.22 -12.96 -6.11
N CYS A 588 -11.58 -13.37 -7.22
CA CYS A 588 -11.65 -14.75 -7.72
C CYS A 588 -11.11 -15.74 -6.68
N VAL A 589 -9.97 -15.42 -6.05
CA VAL A 589 -9.37 -16.27 -5.02
C VAL A 589 -10.28 -16.37 -3.80
N ALA A 590 -10.86 -15.26 -3.34
CA ALA A 590 -11.86 -15.28 -2.28
C ALA A 590 -13.05 -16.18 -2.67
N GLY A 591 -13.64 -15.96 -3.86
CA GLY A 591 -14.78 -16.72 -4.38
C GLY A 591 -14.53 -18.23 -4.53
N MET A 592 -13.27 -18.65 -4.72
CA MET A 592 -12.86 -20.06 -4.72
C MET A 592 -12.78 -20.66 -3.31
N LEU A 593 -12.43 -19.86 -2.31
CA LEU A 593 -12.06 -20.33 -0.97
C LEU A 593 -13.14 -20.10 0.10
N LEU A 594 -14.21 -19.35 -0.21
CA LEU A 594 -15.35 -19.12 0.68
C LEU A 594 -15.79 -20.41 1.39
N SER A 595 -15.83 -20.33 2.72
CA SER A 595 -16.24 -21.39 3.64
C SER A 595 -17.69 -21.22 4.03
#